data_AF-A0A7C4Z241-F1
#
_entry.id   AF-A0A7C4Z241-F1
#
_cell.length_a   1.000
_cell.length_b   1.000
_cell.length_c   1.000
_cell.angle_alpha   90.00
_cell.angle_beta   90.00
_cell.angle_gamma   90.00
#
_symmetry.space_group_name_H-M   'P 1'
#
loop_
_entity.id
_entity.type
_entity.pdbx_description
1 polymer ?
#
loop_
_entity_poly.entity_id
_entity_poly.type
_entity_poly.pdbx_seq_one_letter_code
_entity_poly.pdbx_strand_id
1 'polypeptide(L)'
;MAKVQINRRVFSIMLLVGFIVTPILFIACNKPIPEGEIPSEGECPTEGELPEVENPLHGLNFSPFTELNQDPNWTVITEEQIKEKLNIVSPYTHWLRTFGCTRNLDKVARLGRECGKKVAIGAWLSR
;
A
#
# COMPACT_ATOMS: atom_id res chain seq x y z
N MET A 1 -14.20 18.19 -50.46
CA MET A 1 -14.68 17.05 -49.63
C MET A 1 -13.72 15.89 -49.79
N ALA A 2 -12.81 15.67 -48.84
CA ALA A 2 -11.83 14.56 -48.91
C ALA A 2 -12.38 13.35 -48.14
N LYS A 3 -12.58 12.23 -48.84
CA LYS A 3 -12.93 10.95 -48.21
C LYS A 3 -11.66 10.34 -47.61
N VAL A 4 -11.58 10.28 -46.29
CA VAL A 4 -10.53 9.55 -45.58
C VAL A 4 -10.77 8.05 -45.81
N GLN A 5 -9.95 7.45 -46.66
CA GLN A 5 -10.04 6.03 -47.00
C GLN A 5 -9.22 5.23 -45.99
N ILE A 6 -9.84 4.86 -44.86
CA ILE A 6 -9.22 4.04 -43.82
C ILE A 6 -8.99 2.64 -44.39
N ASN A 7 -7.71 2.26 -44.48
CA ASN A 7 -7.28 1.00 -45.08
C ASN A 7 -7.74 -0.18 -44.21
N ARG A 8 -8.45 -1.17 -44.79
CA ARG A 8 -9.09 -2.29 -44.04
C ARG A 8 -8.09 -3.08 -43.19
N ARG A 9 -6.80 -3.10 -43.55
CA ARG A 9 -5.73 -3.73 -42.75
C ARG A 9 -5.43 -2.98 -41.46
N VAL A 10 -5.48 -1.64 -41.47
CA VAL A 10 -5.22 -0.81 -40.29
C VAL A 10 -6.39 -0.92 -39.30
N PHE A 11 -7.63 -0.95 -39.81
CA PHE A 11 -8.82 -1.16 -38.97
C PHE A 11 -8.85 -2.55 -38.32
N SER A 12 -8.42 -3.59 -39.04
CA SER A 12 -8.33 -4.96 -38.50
C SER A 12 -7.25 -5.11 -37.43
N ILE A 13 -6.11 -4.42 -37.56
CA ILE A 13 -5.04 -4.44 -36.55
C ILE A 13 -5.46 -3.68 -35.29
N MET A 14 -6.13 -2.53 -35.43
CA MET A 14 -6.65 -1.80 -34.25
C MET A 14 -7.73 -2.59 -33.49
N LEU A 15 -8.60 -3.33 -34.18
CA LEU A 15 -9.57 -4.24 -33.56
C LEU A 15 -8.87 -5.40 -32.82
N LEU A 16 -7.83 -6.00 -33.40
CA LEU A 16 -7.10 -7.10 -32.79
C LEU A 16 -6.32 -6.67 -31.54
N VAL A 17 -5.69 -5.49 -31.57
CA VAL A 17 -4.96 -4.94 -30.42
C VAL A 17 -5.96 -4.55 -29.30
N GLY A 18 -7.10 -3.95 -29.65
CA GLY A 18 -8.12 -3.53 -28.68
C GLY A 18 -8.90 -4.67 -28.03
N PHE A 19 -9.16 -5.78 -28.74
CA PHE A 19 -9.94 -6.90 -28.20
C PHE A 19 -9.09 -8.00 -27.54
N ILE A 20 -7.79 -8.09 -27.82
CA ILE A 20 -6.94 -9.14 -27.24
C ILE A 20 -6.05 -8.58 -26.12
N VAL A 21 -5.39 -7.44 -26.34
CA VAL A 21 -4.39 -6.94 -25.39
C VAL A 21 -5.04 -6.34 -24.14
N THR A 22 -6.15 -5.63 -24.32
CA THR A 22 -6.87 -4.95 -23.23
C THR A 22 -7.46 -5.91 -22.19
N PRO A 23 -8.18 -7.00 -22.55
CA PRO A 23 -8.68 -7.93 -21.53
C PRO A 23 -7.57 -8.74 -20.86
N ILE A 24 -6.47 -9.05 -21.56
CA ILE A 24 -5.33 -9.76 -20.95
C ILE A 24 -4.68 -8.89 -19.86
N LEU A 25 -4.51 -7.58 -20.12
CA LEU A 25 -3.95 -6.66 -19.14
C LEU A 25 -4.91 -6.44 -17.96
N PHE A 26 -6.22 -6.41 -18.20
CA PHE A 26 -7.23 -6.25 -17.15
C PHE A 26 -7.30 -7.47 -16.21
N ILE A 27 -7.16 -8.70 -16.74
CA ILE A 27 -7.11 -9.93 -15.94
C ILE A 27 -5.81 -10.01 -15.13
N ALA A 28 -4.67 -9.59 -15.70
CA ALA A 28 -3.39 -9.59 -15.00
C ALA A 28 -3.35 -8.60 -13.82
N CYS A 29 -4.06 -7.47 -13.91
CA CYS A 29 -4.10 -6.45 -12.85
C CYS A 29 -5.14 -6.75 -11.74
N ASN A 30 -6.17 -7.54 -12.00
CA ASN A 30 -7.22 -7.87 -11.02
C ASN A 30 -7.03 -9.27 -10.39
N LYS A 31 -5.77 -9.69 -10.12
CA LYS A 31 -5.56 -10.85 -9.25
C LYS A 31 -6.17 -10.52 -7.89
N PRO A 32 -7.12 -11.33 -7.37
CA PRO A 32 -7.65 -11.12 -6.03
C PRO A 32 -6.50 -11.21 -5.03
N ILE A 33 -6.51 -10.32 -4.04
CA ILE A 33 -5.55 -10.36 -2.93
C ILE A 33 -5.70 -11.75 -2.29
N PRO A 34 -4.61 -12.54 -2.19
CA PRO A 34 -4.68 -13.83 -1.50
C PRO A 34 -5.12 -13.57 -0.06
N GLU A 35 -6.19 -14.24 0.37
CA GLU A 35 -6.63 -14.28 1.77
C GLU A 35 -5.57 -15.06 2.57
N GLY A 36 -4.47 -14.38 2.88
CA GLY A 36 -3.43 -14.89 3.78
C GLY A 36 -3.87 -14.70 5.23
N GLU A 37 -3.61 -15.72 6.04
CA GLU A 37 -3.78 -15.69 7.50
C GLU A 37 -2.94 -14.55 8.08
N ILE A 38 -3.56 -13.66 8.86
CA ILE A 38 -2.88 -12.51 9.47
C ILE A 38 -1.89 -13.07 10.49
N PRO A 39 -0.60 -12.66 10.48
CA PRO A 39 0.38 -13.14 11.44
C PRO A 39 -0.12 -12.98 12.88
N SER A 40 0.05 -14.04 13.66
CA SER A 40 -0.38 -14.11 15.06
C SER A 40 0.21 -12.96 15.90
N GLU A 41 -0.56 -12.59 16.91
CA GLU A 41 -0.44 -11.35 17.69
C GLU A 41 0.98 -11.03 18.17
N GLY A 42 1.46 -9.82 17.84
CA GLY A 42 2.47 -9.11 18.64
C GLY A 42 3.87 -8.94 18.06
N GLU A 43 4.28 -9.71 17.04
CA GLU A 43 5.65 -9.66 16.49
C GLU A 43 5.69 -9.30 15.00
N CYS A 44 6.64 -8.46 14.61
CA CYS A 44 6.85 -8.12 13.20
C CYS A 44 7.14 -9.40 12.43
N PRO A 45 6.43 -9.69 11.34
CA PRO A 45 6.65 -10.91 10.59
C PRO A 45 8.10 -10.94 10.09
N THR A 46 8.80 -12.01 10.46
CA THR A 46 10.19 -12.24 10.08
C THR A 46 10.29 -12.41 8.56
N GLU A 47 11.44 -12.04 7.97
CA GLU A 47 11.65 -11.95 6.51
C GLU A 47 11.36 -13.26 5.73
N GLY A 48 11.18 -14.39 6.42
CA GLY A 48 10.81 -15.70 5.85
C GLY A 48 9.33 -16.12 5.99
N GLU A 49 8.45 -15.32 6.59
CA GLU A 49 7.04 -15.68 6.87
C GLU A 49 6.03 -14.76 6.17
N LEU A 50 6.53 -13.81 5.36
CA LEU A 50 5.70 -12.84 4.66
C LEU A 50 5.00 -13.52 3.47
N PRO A 51 3.72 -13.21 3.19
CA PRO A 51 3.09 -13.63 1.94
C PRO A 51 3.94 -13.17 0.75
N GLU A 52 4.09 -14.06 -0.24
CA GLU A 52 4.82 -13.74 -1.46
C GLU A 52 4.02 -12.71 -2.28
N VAL A 53 4.45 -11.45 -2.23
CA VAL A 53 3.83 -10.35 -2.97
C VAL A 53 4.68 -10.06 -4.20
N GLU A 54 4.15 -10.32 -5.40
CA GLU A 54 4.86 -10.13 -6.68
C GLU A 54 5.34 -8.67 -6.91
N ASN A 55 4.71 -7.67 -6.28
CA ASN A 55 5.09 -6.25 -6.40
C ASN A 55 4.68 -5.44 -5.14
N PRO A 56 5.50 -5.41 -4.08
CA PRO A 56 5.22 -4.58 -2.89
C PRO A 56 5.25 -3.09 -3.22
N LEU A 57 4.44 -2.31 -2.49
CA LEU A 57 4.42 -0.86 -2.60
C LEU A 57 5.78 -0.27 -2.21
N HIS A 58 6.31 0.63 -3.03
CA HIS A 58 7.54 1.33 -2.70
C HIS A 58 7.43 2.04 -1.35
N GLY A 59 6.32 2.73 -1.11
CA GLY A 59 6.01 3.34 0.17
C GLY A 59 4.51 3.54 0.42
N LEU A 60 4.15 3.58 1.69
CA LEU A 60 2.78 3.72 2.18
C LEU A 60 2.67 4.88 3.18
N ASN A 61 1.65 5.72 3.03
CA ASN A 61 1.28 6.66 4.08
C ASN A 61 0.56 5.90 5.19
N PHE A 62 1.11 5.96 6.40
CA PHE A 62 0.69 5.17 7.54
C PHE A 62 0.02 6.05 8.60
N SER A 63 -1.20 5.66 8.97
CA SER A 63 -2.00 6.29 10.01
C SER A 63 -2.67 5.16 10.84
N PRO A 64 -2.31 4.99 12.11
CA PRO A 64 -2.78 3.86 12.92
C PRO A 64 -4.17 4.08 13.53
N PHE A 65 -4.95 5.08 13.09
CA PHE A 65 -6.25 5.42 13.67
C PHE A 65 -7.36 4.53 13.09
N THR A 66 -7.85 3.55 13.85
CA THR A 66 -8.83 2.56 13.35
C THR A 66 -10.10 2.44 14.18
N GLU A 67 -10.10 2.91 15.43
CA GLU A 67 -11.26 2.78 16.31
C GLU A 67 -12.23 3.96 16.15
N LEU A 68 -13.50 3.69 16.42
CA LEU A 68 -14.54 4.73 16.44
C LEU A 68 -14.20 5.75 17.54
N ASN A 69 -14.21 7.04 17.18
CA ASN A 69 -13.86 8.20 18.03
C ASN A 69 -12.36 8.49 18.20
N GLN A 70 -11.47 7.89 17.41
CA GLN A 70 -10.08 8.33 17.38
C GLN A 70 -9.93 9.59 16.50
N ASP A 71 -9.49 10.70 17.10
CA ASP A 71 -9.23 11.95 16.40
C ASP A 71 -7.71 12.12 16.17
N PRO A 72 -7.26 12.24 14.90
CA PRO A 72 -5.87 12.51 14.55
C PRO A 72 -5.28 13.81 15.09
N ASN A 73 -6.06 14.66 15.76
CA ASN A 73 -5.60 15.87 16.46
C ASN A 73 -5.51 15.70 17.98
N TRP A 74 -6.25 14.77 18.58
CA TRP A 74 -6.38 14.67 20.04
C TRP A 74 -5.99 13.30 20.61
N THR A 75 -6.25 12.21 19.89
CA THR A 75 -6.04 10.87 20.39
C THR A 75 -4.55 10.53 20.46
N VAL A 76 -4.15 9.93 21.57
CA VAL A 76 -2.84 9.29 21.77
C VAL A 76 -2.97 7.82 21.40
N ILE A 77 -2.14 7.36 20.47
CA ILE A 77 -2.16 5.97 20.01
C ILE A 77 -1.20 5.12 20.85
N THR A 78 -1.60 3.91 21.21
CA THR A 78 -0.76 2.98 21.98
C THR A 78 0.31 2.32 21.10
N GLU A 79 1.39 1.83 21.70
CA GLU A 79 2.44 1.14 20.92
C GLU A 79 1.93 -0.18 20.37
N GLU A 80 1.06 -0.85 21.13
CA GLU A 80 0.41 -2.11 20.77
C GLU A 80 -0.42 -1.93 19.50
N GLN A 81 -1.22 -0.86 19.43
CA GLN A 81 -2.00 -0.52 18.23
C GLN A 81 -1.09 -0.23 17.04
N ILE A 82 0.02 0.50 17.24
CA ILE A 82 0.99 0.76 16.16
C ILE A 82 1.61 -0.54 15.65
N LYS A 83 2.05 -1.42 16.55
CA LYS A 83 2.66 -2.72 16.22
C LYS A 83 1.69 -3.61 15.44
N GLU A 84 0.46 -3.73 15.92
CA GLU A 84 -0.59 -4.51 15.24
C GLU A 84 -0.77 -4.03 13.79
N LYS A 85 -0.90 -2.71 13.58
CA LYS A 85 -1.07 -2.17 12.22
C LYS A 85 0.21 -2.27 11.37
N LEU A 86 1.39 -2.15 11.98
CA LEU A 86 2.66 -2.36 11.30
C LEU A 86 2.80 -3.80 10.79
N ASN A 87 2.42 -4.79 11.59
CA ASN A 87 2.48 -6.20 11.21
C ASN A 87 1.61 -6.47 9.97
N ILE A 88 0.41 -5.88 9.92
CA ILE A 88 -0.49 -5.99 8.78
C ILE A 88 0.14 -5.39 7.52
N VAL A 89 0.72 -4.18 7.59
CA VAL A 89 1.25 -3.49 6.39
C VAL A 89 2.65 -3.95 5.99
N SER A 90 3.39 -4.56 6.92
CA SER A 90 4.80 -4.93 6.73
C SER A 90 5.05 -5.72 5.44
N PRO A 91 4.36 -6.82 5.11
CA PRO A 91 4.64 -7.57 3.89
C PRO A 91 4.38 -6.79 2.59
N TYR A 92 3.56 -5.75 2.63
CA TYR A 92 3.08 -5.08 1.44
C TYR A 92 3.89 -3.83 1.06
N THR A 93 4.86 -3.41 1.86
CA THR A 93 5.63 -2.19 1.58
C THR A 93 7.07 -2.19 2.09
N HIS A 94 7.92 -1.39 1.44
CA HIS A 94 9.30 -1.14 1.87
C HIS A 94 9.46 0.13 2.71
N TRP A 95 8.58 1.12 2.54
CA TRP A 95 8.64 2.42 3.22
C TRP A 95 7.33 2.80 3.88
N LEU A 96 7.44 3.49 5.01
CA LEU A 96 6.32 4.05 5.73
C LEU A 96 6.53 5.55 5.93
N ARG A 97 5.45 6.31 5.85
CA ARG A 97 5.44 7.75 6.15
C ARG A 97 4.28 8.10 7.07
N THR A 98 4.54 8.81 8.17
CA THR A 98 3.49 9.45 8.98
C THR A 98 3.32 10.93 8.63
N PHE A 99 2.17 11.50 8.95
CA PHE A 99 1.89 12.95 8.76
C PHE A 99 2.26 13.81 9.97
N GLY A 100 2.54 13.19 11.12
CA GLY A 100 2.85 13.88 12.36
C GLY A 100 3.84 13.10 13.23
N CYS A 101 4.38 13.78 14.23
CA CYS A 101 5.34 13.27 15.21
C CYS A 101 4.84 13.40 16.65
N THR A 102 3.57 13.76 16.84
CA THR A 102 2.96 13.96 18.15
C THR A 102 2.12 12.75 18.54
N ARG A 103 1.81 12.61 19.84
CA ARG A 103 0.81 11.66 20.34
C ARG A 103 1.13 10.20 19.95
N ASN A 104 2.41 9.86 20.12
CA ASN A 104 3.03 8.56 19.86
C ASN A 104 3.21 8.19 18.38
N LEU A 105 2.90 9.08 17.42
CA LEU A 105 3.25 8.84 16.01
C LEU A 105 4.77 8.83 15.77
N ASP A 106 5.56 9.47 16.63
CA ASP A 106 7.02 9.39 16.65
C ASP A 106 7.53 7.95 16.88
N LYS A 107 6.78 7.15 17.65
CA LYS A 107 7.15 5.76 17.96
C LYS A 107 7.14 4.85 16.74
N VAL A 108 6.38 5.20 15.70
CA VAL A 108 6.37 4.51 14.40
C VAL A 108 7.79 4.43 13.81
N ALA A 109 8.66 5.41 14.09
CA ALA A 109 10.04 5.39 13.61
C ALA A 109 10.87 4.24 14.20
N ARG A 110 10.70 3.96 15.49
CA ARG A 110 11.38 2.85 16.16
C ARG A 110 10.76 1.52 15.74
N LEU A 111 9.45 1.40 15.90
CA LEU A 111 8.70 0.16 15.65
C LEU A 111 8.77 -0.28 14.18
N GLY A 112 8.65 0.66 13.23
CA GLY A 112 8.76 0.32 11.81
C GLY A 112 10.16 -0.14 11.41
N ARG A 113 11.21 0.37 12.08
CA ARG A 113 12.59 -0.11 11.86
C ARG A 113 12.83 -1.50 12.44
N GLU A 114 12.20 -1.82 13.57
CA GLU A 114 12.18 -3.19 14.12
C GLU A 114 11.55 -4.17 13.13
N CYS A 115 10.53 -3.74 12.36
CA CYS A 115 9.95 -4.50 11.25
C CYS A 115 10.73 -4.43 9.91
N GLY A 116 11.97 -3.93 9.90
CA GLY A 116 12.79 -3.84 8.68
C GLY A 116 12.33 -2.78 7.66
N LYS A 117 11.51 -1.81 8.08
CA LYS A 117 10.99 -0.76 7.19
C LYS A 117 11.79 0.53 7.29
N LYS A 118 11.86 1.24 6.17
CA LYS A 118 12.35 2.63 6.14
C LYS A 118 11.18 3.54 6.53
N VAL A 119 11.40 4.41 7.51
CA VAL A 119 10.32 5.23 8.07
C VAL A 119 10.69 6.72 7.98
N ALA A 120 9.75 7.52 7.46
CA ALA A 120 9.79 8.97 7.50
C ALA A 120 8.69 9.50 8.42
N ILE A 121 9.06 10.34 9.39
CA ILE A 121 8.11 10.98 10.31
C ILE A 121 7.81 12.40 9.82
N GLY A 122 6.53 12.72 9.69
CA GLY A 122 6.07 14.07 9.35
C GLY A 122 6.18 15.02 10.54
N ALA A 123 6.71 16.22 10.31
CA ALA A 123 6.59 17.33 11.25
C ALA A 123 5.61 18.36 10.66
N TRP A 124 4.50 18.59 11.37
CA TRP A 124 3.52 19.58 10.95
C TRP A 124 3.96 20.96 11.42
N LEU A 125 4.27 21.85 10.47
CA LEU A 125 4.68 23.22 10.73
C LEU A 125 3.45 24.12 10.58
N SER A 126 2.71 24.32 11.67
CA SER A 126 1.62 25.30 11.76
C SER A 126 1.89 26.26 12.90
N ARG A 127 1.38 27.48 12.77
CA ARG A 127 1.52 28.56 13.74
C ARG A 127 0.28 28.68 14.61
#